data_AF-A0A942GNP0-F1
#
_entry.id   AF-A0A942GNP0-F1
#
_cell.length_a   1.000
_cell.length_b   1.000
_cell.length_c   1.000
_cell.angle_alpha   90.00
_cell.angle_beta   90.00
_cell.angle_gamma   90.00
#
_symmetry.space_group_name_H-M   'P 1'
#
loop_
_entity.id
_entity.type
_entity.pdbx_description
1 polymer ?
#
loop_
_entity_poly.entity_id
_entity_poly.type
_entity_poly.pdbx_seq_one_letter_code
_entity_poly.pdbx_strand_id
1 'polypeptide(L)'
;AHVHSIEGLSAHADQQGLLWWIQGFKNNLQQVFITHGEADSRRVFADLLMGRMGVRTEVPACYTQYDLLGGEMTRHAQVLPAPKSASDEMDLLWQQARAALDGQLQRGTKRDAREARQSAERVQNLLRQIITKAQ
;
A
#
# COMPACT_ATOMS: atom_id res chain seq x y z
N ALA A 1 35.15 -20.33 -4.88
CA ALA A 1 34.08 -19.47 -5.44
C ALA A 1 34.09 -18.16 -4.67
N HIS A 2 33.95 -17.02 -5.35
CA HIS A 2 33.92 -15.69 -4.72
C HIS A 2 32.60 -15.01 -5.05
N VAL A 3 32.01 -14.37 -4.05
CA VAL A 3 30.78 -13.58 -4.19
C VAL A 3 31.20 -12.11 -4.20
N HIS A 4 30.76 -11.37 -5.21
CA HIS A 4 30.98 -9.94 -5.34
C HIS A 4 29.64 -9.23 -5.50
N SER A 5 29.50 -8.07 -4.86
CA SER A 5 28.40 -7.15 -5.10
C SER A 5 28.93 -5.97 -5.91
N ILE A 6 28.22 -5.57 -6.95
CA ILE A 6 28.51 -4.38 -7.75
C ILE A 6 27.39 -3.39 -7.49
N GLU A 7 27.71 -2.30 -6.80
CA GLU A 7 26.77 -1.22 -6.55
C GLU A 7 26.56 -0.37 -7.83
N GLY A 8 25.39 0.27 -7.95
CA GLY A 8 25.13 1.23 -9.03
C GLY A 8 24.44 0.69 -10.30
N LEU A 9 24.09 -0.60 -10.35
CA LEU A 9 23.33 -1.19 -11.47
C LEU A 9 21.82 -1.28 -11.24
N SER A 10 21.34 -0.90 -10.05
CA SER A 10 19.94 -1.09 -9.63
C SER A 10 18.95 -0.12 -10.27
N ALA A 11 19.41 0.85 -11.08
CA ALA A 11 18.61 1.92 -11.72
C ALA A 11 17.79 2.80 -10.74
N HIS A 12 17.85 2.54 -9.44
CA HIS A 12 17.27 3.36 -8.39
C HIS A 12 18.23 4.50 -8.03
N ALA A 13 17.68 5.68 -7.78
CA ALA A 13 18.44 6.75 -7.15
C ALA A 13 18.89 6.30 -5.75
N ASP A 14 20.13 6.62 -5.41
CA ASP A 14 20.61 6.50 -4.04
C ASP A 14 19.98 7.57 -3.15
N GLN A 15 20.29 7.53 -1.86
CA GLN A 15 19.75 8.49 -0.89
C GLN A 15 20.05 9.94 -1.29
N GLN A 16 21.28 10.23 -1.75
CA GLN A 16 21.69 11.57 -2.12
C GLN A 16 20.98 12.07 -3.38
N GLY A 17 20.77 11.19 -4.36
CA GLY A 17 20.00 11.44 -5.56
C GLY A 17 18.53 11.73 -5.27
N LEU A 18 17.91 10.98 -4.34
CA LEU A 18 16.54 11.25 -3.89
C LEU A 18 16.42 12.60 -3.18
N LEU A 19 17.39 12.95 -2.32
CA LEU A 19 17.41 14.26 -1.65
C LEU A 19 17.52 15.40 -2.66
N TRP A 20 18.43 15.27 -3.63
CA TRP A 20 18.60 16.25 -4.69
C TRP A 20 17.35 16.40 -5.55
N TRP A 21 16.71 15.28 -5.90
CA TRP A 21 15.46 15.26 -6.65
C TRP A 21 14.35 16.01 -5.91
N ILE A 22 14.20 15.77 -4.60
CA ILE A 22 13.19 16.44 -3.77
C ILE A 22 13.47 17.95 -3.65
N GLN A 23 14.73 18.36 -3.56
CA GLN A 23 15.11 19.78 -3.55
C GLN A 23 14.72 20.53 -4.84
N GLY A 24 14.50 19.82 -5.94
CA GLY A 24 14.04 20.40 -7.21
C GLY A 24 12.60 20.92 -7.18
N PHE A 25 11.76 20.47 -6.25
CA PHE A 25 10.38 20.96 -6.12
C PHE A 25 10.37 22.37 -5.52
N LYS A 26 10.10 23.39 -6.35
CA LYS A 26 10.01 24.79 -5.91
C LYS A 26 8.75 25.03 -5.05
N ASN A 27 8.90 25.86 -4.01
CA ASN A 27 7.87 26.43 -3.11
C ASN A 27 6.44 25.91 -3.30
N ASN A 28 6.14 24.68 -2.85
CA ASN A 28 4.78 24.19 -2.55
C ASN A 28 4.78 22.73 -2.03
N LEU A 29 5.92 22.15 -1.67
CA LEU A 29 5.95 20.77 -1.22
C LEU A 29 5.46 20.70 0.24
N GLN A 30 4.19 20.35 0.41
CA GLN A 30 3.54 20.34 1.73
C GLN A 30 3.67 18.98 2.42
N GLN A 31 3.74 17.89 1.65
CA GLN A 31 3.71 16.54 2.17
C GLN A 31 4.48 15.58 1.25
N VAL A 32 5.24 14.66 1.85
CA VAL A 32 5.89 13.52 1.17
C VAL A 32 5.37 12.21 1.78
N PHE A 33 5.10 11.23 0.92
CA PHE A 33 4.73 9.88 1.32
C PHE A 33 5.76 8.88 0.80
N ILE A 34 6.40 8.12 1.69
CA ILE A 34 7.39 7.11 1.33
C ILE A 34 6.70 5.73 1.33
N THR A 35 6.58 5.14 0.14
CA THR A 35 5.81 3.92 -0.08
C THR A 35 6.69 2.68 -0.27
N HIS A 36 7.65 2.75 -1.19
CA HIS A 36 8.50 1.61 -1.55
C HIS A 36 9.82 1.59 -0.78
N GLY A 37 10.33 0.40 -0.49
CA GLY A 37 11.57 0.17 0.24
C GLY A 37 11.37 -0.63 1.52
N GLU A 38 12.48 -1.16 2.04
CA GLU A 38 12.49 -1.87 3.32
C GLU A 38 11.97 -0.98 4.45
N ALA A 39 11.36 -1.58 5.48
CA ALA A 39 10.71 -0.86 6.56
C ALA A 39 11.65 0.15 7.24
N ASP A 40 12.86 -0.28 7.58
CA ASP A 40 13.85 0.57 8.25
C ASP A 40 14.37 1.67 7.31
N SER A 41 14.69 1.30 6.07
CA SER A 41 15.16 2.26 5.06
C SER A 41 14.16 3.39 4.81
N ARG A 42 12.86 3.07 4.72
CA ARG A 42 11.79 4.08 4.56
C ARG A 42 11.71 5.00 5.77
N ARG A 43 11.79 4.45 6.98
CA ARG A 43 11.69 5.23 8.22
C ARG A 43 12.89 6.16 8.41
N VAL A 44 14.11 5.65 8.20
CA VAL A 44 15.33 6.46 8.25
C VAL A 44 15.29 7.59 7.23
N PHE A 45 14.81 7.32 6.02
CA PHE A 45 14.69 8.35 4.98
C PHE A 45 13.60 9.39 5.32
N ALA A 46 12.49 8.98 5.93
CA ALA A 46 11.45 9.90 6.41
C ALA A 46 12.01 10.89 7.44
N ASP A 47 12.72 10.37 8.45
CA ASP A 47 13.34 11.18 9.50
C ASP A 47 14.38 12.15 8.92
N LEU A 48 15.16 11.69 7.93
CA LEU A 48 16.11 12.54 7.23
C LEU A 48 15.45 13.69 6.47
N LEU A 49 14.34 13.44 5.77
CA LEU A 49 13.61 14.48 5.04
C LEU A 49 13.01 15.52 5.99
N MET A 50 12.39 15.08 7.08
CA MET A 50 11.86 15.98 8.10
C MET A 50 12.98 16.81 8.72
N GLY A 51 14.09 16.18 9.12
CA GLY A 51 15.20 16.87 9.79
C GLY A 51 15.99 17.82 8.87
N ARG A 52 16.21 17.46 7.60
CA ARG A 52 17.05 18.23 6.68
C ARG A 52 16.28 19.29 5.89
N MET A 53 15.00 19.05 5.60
CA MET A 53 14.21 19.92 4.73
C MET A 53 12.98 20.53 5.39
N GLY A 54 12.60 20.08 6.60
CA GLY A 54 11.40 20.56 7.29
C GLY A 54 10.09 20.22 6.59
N VAL A 55 10.11 19.27 5.64
CA VAL A 55 8.93 18.83 4.89
C VAL A 55 8.22 17.74 5.66
N ARG A 56 6.90 17.89 5.85
CA ARG A 56 6.07 16.85 6.48
C ARG A 56 6.20 15.57 5.67
N THR A 57 6.69 14.51 6.30
CA THR A 57 6.97 13.24 5.63
C THR A 57 6.34 12.11 6.41
N GLU A 58 5.72 11.16 5.70
CA GLU A 58 5.01 10.03 6.31
C GLU A 58 5.35 8.72 5.59
N VAL A 59 5.35 7.62 6.33
CA VAL A 59 5.46 6.26 5.81
C VAL A 59 4.10 5.59 5.99
N PRO A 60 3.21 5.61 4.99
CA PRO A 60 1.88 5.05 5.15
C PRO A 60 1.91 3.54 5.39
N ALA A 61 1.03 3.08 6.26
CA ALA A 61 0.68 1.67 6.34
C ALA A 61 -0.14 1.23 5.13
N CYS A 62 -0.11 -0.07 4.82
CA CYS A 62 -0.89 -0.63 3.72
C CYS A 62 -2.38 -0.35 3.92
N TYR A 63 -3.07 0.08 2.86
CA TYR A 63 -4.50 0.43 2.86
C TYR A 63 -4.90 1.74 3.57
N THR A 64 -3.93 2.57 3.96
CA THR A 64 -4.24 3.95 4.40
C THR A 64 -4.73 4.78 3.22
N GLN A 65 -5.71 5.66 3.45
CA GLN A 65 -6.22 6.61 2.46
C GLN A 65 -6.07 8.04 2.97
N TYR A 66 -5.73 8.96 2.07
CA TYR A 66 -5.55 10.37 2.36
C TYR A 66 -6.39 11.23 1.42
N ASP A 67 -6.94 12.32 1.94
CA ASP A 67 -7.39 13.45 1.15
C ASP A 67 -6.21 14.40 0.93
N LEU A 68 -5.77 14.51 -0.32
CA LEU A 68 -4.62 15.35 -0.68
C LEU A 68 -4.95 16.85 -0.69
N LEU A 69 -6.24 17.22 -0.75
CA LEU A 69 -6.67 18.63 -0.72
C LEU A 69 -6.88 19.10 0.72
N GLY A 70 -7.54 18.28 1.54
CA GLY A 70 -7.72 18.54 2.97
C GLY A 70 -6.45 18.32 3.81
N GLY A 71 -5.49 17.53 3.31
CA GLY A 71 -4.27 17.16 4.04
C GLY A 71 -4.52 16.21 5.22
N GLU A 72 -5.71 15.60 5.26
CA GLU A 72 -6.17 14.72 6.33
C GLU A 72 -6.23 13.27 5.86
N MET A 73 -5.92 12.35 6.78
CA MET A 73 -6.09 10.93 6.56
C MET A 73 -7.58 10.57 6.66
N THR A 74 -8.17 10.09 5.56
CA THR A 74 -9.59 9.77 5.48
C THR A 74 -9.90 8.34 5.89
N ARG A 75 -8.91 7.44 5.81
CA ARG A 75 -9.02 6.06 6.32
C ARG A 75 -7.70 5.62 6.90
N HIS A 76 -7.71 5.29 8.18
CA HIS A 76 -6.59 4.61 8.81
C HIS A 76 -6.48 3.18 8.25
N ALA A 77 -5.30 2.77 7.80
CA ALA A 77 -5.01 1.36 7.71
C ALA A 77 -5.20 0.74 9.10
N GLN A 78 -6.02 -0.30 9.18
CA GLN A 78 -5.88 -1.21 10.32
C GLN A 78 -4.50 -1.82 10.20
N VAL A 79 -3.67 -1.66 11.23
CA VAL A 79 -2.45 -2.46 11.36
C VAL A 79 -2.93 -3.89 11.47
N LEU A 80 -2.87 -4.59 10.35
CA LEU A 80 -3.09 -6.01 10.33
C LEU A 80 -1.90 -6.65 11.04
N PRO A 81 -2.13 -7.53 12.01
CA PRO A 81 -1.03 -8.32 12.56
C PRO A 81 -0.30 -8.99 11.40
N ALA A 82 1.02 -8.86 11.37
CA ALA A 82 1.83 -9.42 10.29
C ALA A 82 1.44 -10.91 10.12
N PRO A 83 0.98 -11.31 8.94
CA PRO A 83 0.60 -12.69 8.70
C PRO A 83 1.83 -13.57 8.94
N LYS A 84 1.64 -14.67 9.68
CA LYS A 84 2.75 -15.57 10.03
C LYS A 84 3.18 -16.43 8.84
N SER A 85 2.36 -16.47 7.79
CA SER A 85 2.60 -17.18 6.54
C SER A 85 1.88 -16.50 5.36
N ALA A 86 2.30 -16.82 4.14
CA ALA A 86 1.63 -16.34 2.92
C ALA A 86 0.15 -16.80 2.83
N SER A 87 -0.20 -17.93 3.47
CA SER A 87 -1.59 -18.39 3.56
C SER A 87 -2.40 -17.47 4.47
N ASP A 88 -1.85 -17.11 5.63
CA ASP A 88 -2.50 -16.19 6.58
C ASP A 88 -2.69 -14.80 5.95
N GLU A 89 -1.72 -14.37 5.14
CA GLU A 89 -1.80 -13.11 4.39
C GLU A 89 -2.96 -13.15 3.40
N MET A 90 -3.03 -14.22 2.60
CA MET A 90 -4.08 -14.40 1.61
C MET A 90 -5.48 -14.45 2.26
N ASP A 91 -5.63 -15.19 3.37
CA ASP A 91 -6.89 -15.29 4.11
C ASP A 91 -7.35 -13.94 4.67
N LEU A 92 -6.40 -13.15 5.17
CA LEU A 92 -6.68 -11.83 5.71
C LEU A 92 -7.11 -10.84 4.62
N LEU A 93 -6.43 -10.87 3.48
CA LEU A 93 -6.81 -10.11 2.28
C LEU A 93 -8.21 -10.50 1.80
N TRP A 94 -8.55 -11.79 1.83
CA TRP A 94 -9.88 -12.28 1.47
C TRP A 94 -10.97 -11.77 2.41
N GLN A 95 -10.73 -11.79 3.71
CA GLN A 95 -11.67 -11.28 4.70
C GLN A 95 -11.94 -9.79 4.49
N GLN A 96 -10.91 -8.99 4.21
CA GLN A 96 -11.05 -7.57 3.94
C GLN A 96 -11.80 -7.27 2.64
N ALA A 97 -11.44 -7.96 1.55
CA ALA A 97 -12.12 -7.82 0.27
C ALA A 97 -13.62 -8.14 0.41
N ARG A 98 -13.95 -9.19 1.17
CA ARG A 98 -15.33 -9.59 1.46
C ARG A 98 -16.07 -8.55 2.29
N ALA A 99 -15.48 -8.05 3.37
CA ALA A 99 -16.10 -7.01 4.21
C ALA A 99 -16.35 -5.71 3.43
N ALA A 100 -15.43 -5.30 2.56
CA ALA A 100 -15.59 -4.13 1.70
C ALA A 100 -16.74 -4.33 0.69
N LEU A 101 -16.83 -5.52 0.09
CA LEU A 101 -17.89 -5.88 -0.84
C LEU A 101 -19.26 -5.95 -0.16
N ASP A 102 -19.34 -6.56 1.02
CA ASP A 102 -20.57 -6.60 1.84
C ASP A 102 -21.04 -5.18 2.21
N GLY A 103 -20.09 -4.29 2.56
CA GLY A 103 -20.38 -2.88 2.83
C GLY A 103 -20.84 -2.10 1.60
N GLN A 104 -20.45 -2.48 0.38
CA GLN A 104 -20.96 -1.89 -0.86
C GLN A 104 -22.35 -2.44 -1.23
N LEU A 105 -22.57 -3.75 -1.01
CA LEU A 105 -23.85 -4.42 -1.24
C LEU A 105 -24.98 -3.87 -0.38
N GLN A 106 -24.69 -3.48 0.86
CA GLN A 106 -25.67 -2.87 1.76
C GLN A 106 -26.08 -1.45 1.37
N ARG A 107 -25.26 -0.75 0.57
CA ARG A 107 -25.51 0.63 0.11
C ARG A 107 -26.26 0.72 -1.23
N GLY A 108 -26.40 -0.38 -1.96
CA GLY A 108 -27.11 -0.44 -3.25
C GLY A 108 -28.62 -0.70 -3.12
N THR A 109 -29.39 -0.40 -4.16
CA THR A 109 -30.84 -0.70 -4.19
C THR A 109 -31.08 -2.22 -4.27
N LYS A 110 -32.30 -2.71 -3.95
CA LYS A 110 -32.62 -4.16 -3.92
C LYS A 110 -32.30 -4.91 -5.23
N ARG A 111 -32.31 -4.23 -6.38
CA ARG A 111 -31.97 -4.81 -7.69
C ARG A 111 -30.46 -4.91 -7.87
N ASP A 112 -29.73 -3.85 -7.53
CA ASP A 112 -28.26 -3.80 -7.59
C ASP A 112 -27.63 -4.80 -6.62
N ALA A 113 -28.26 -5.00 -5.44
CA ALA A 113 -27.80 -5.96 -4.45
C ALA A 113 -27.84 -7.42 -4.95
N ARG A 114 -28.75 -7.76 -5.87
CA ARG A 114 -28.82 -9.12 -6.45
C ARG A 114 -27.74 -9.33 -7.50
N GLU A 115 -27.53 -8.37 -8.39
CA GLU A 115 -26.51 -8.44 -9.44
C GLU A 115 -25.09 -8.39 -8.84
N ALA A 116 -24.90 -7.56 -7.81
CA ALA A 116 -23.64 -7.50 -7.10
C ALA A 116 -23.37 -8.75 -6.23
N ARG A 117 -24.40 -9.39 -5.65
CA ARG A 117 -24.25 -10.72 -5.01
C ARG A 117 -23.84 -11.80 -6.01
N GLN A 118 -24.48 -11.82 -7.19
CA GLN A 118 -24.10 -12.77 -8.25
C GLN A 118 -22.68 -12.52 -8.76
N SER A 119 -22.26 -11.25 -8.84
CA SER A 119 -20.89 -10.89 -9.23
C SER A 119 -19.87 -11.29 -8.16
N ALA A 120 -20.19 -11.10 -6.88
CA ALA A 120 -19.39 -11.55 -5.74
C ALA A 120 -19.20 -13.07 -5.74
N GLU A 121 -20.27 -13.83 -5.95
CA GLU A 121 -20.24 -15.30 -6.04
C GLU A 121 -19.42 -15.78 -7.24
N ARG A 122 -19.52 -15.10 -8.39
CA ARG A 122 -18.69 -15.41 -9.57
C ARG A 122 -17.22 -15.20 -9.28
N VAL A 123 -16.84 -14.08 -8.65
CA VAL A 123 -15.46 -13.79 -8.27
C VAL A 123 -14.96 -14.84 -7.27
N GLN A 124 -15.72 -15.14 -6.21
CA GLN A 124 -15.35 -16.20 -5.25
C GLN A 124 -15.15 -17.57 -5.90
N ASN A 125 -16.01 -17.95 -6.85
CA ASN A 125 -15.87 -19.21 -7.56
C ASN A 125 -14.64 -19.24 -8.48
N LEU A 126 -14.34 -18.12 -9.15
CA LEU A 126 -13.14 -18.02 -10.00
C LEU A 126 -11.86 -18.18 -9.17
N LEU A 127 -11.82 -17.56 -8.00
CA LEU A 127 -10.69 -17.61 -7.10
C LEU A 127 -10.49 -18.99 -6.49
N ARG A 128 -11.58 -19.67 -6.10
CA ARG A 128 -11.53 -21.09 -5.70
C ARG A 128 -10.92 -21.96 -6.79
N GLN A 129 -11.33 -21.77 -8.05
CA GLN A 129 -10.80 -22.54 -9.18
C GLN A 129 -9.31 -22.29 -9.44
N ILE A 130 -8.84 -21.06 -9.28
CA ILE A 130 -7.41 -20.73 -9.41
C ILE A 130 -6.60 -21.44 -8.32
N ILE A 131 -7.10 -21.46 -7.09
CA ILE A 131 -6.43 -22.11 -5.95
C ILE A 131 -6.40 -23.65 -6.11
N THR A 132 -7.48 -24.27 -6.57
CA THR A 132 -7.51 -25.74 -6.76
C THR A 132 -6.68 -26.22 -7.95
N LYS A 133 -6.41 -25.36 -8.94
CA LYS A 133 -5.54 -25.68 -10.07
C LYS A 133 -4.06 -25.37 -9.82
N ALA A 134 -3.74 -24.73 -8.70
CA ALA A 134 -2.38 -24.39 -8.31
C ALA A 134 -1.73 -25.43 -7.36
N GLN A 135 -2.43 -26.52 -7.04
CA GLN A 135 -1.91 -27.73 -6.39
C GLN A 135 -1.65 -28.82 -7.43
#